data_AF-A0AA38HYR0-F1
#
_entry.id   AF-A0AA38HYR0-F1
#
_cell.length_a   1.000
_cell.length_b   1.000
_cell.length_c   1.000
_cell.angle_alpha   90.00
_cell.angle_beta   90.00
_cell.angle_gamma   90.00
#
_symmetry.space_group_name_H-M   'P 1'
#
loop_
_entity.id
_entity.type
_entity.pdbx_description
1 polymer ?
#
loop_
_entity_poly.entity_id
_entity_poly.type
_entity_poly.pdbx_seq_one_letter_code
_entity_poly.pdbx_strand_id
1 'polypeptide(L)'
;MNDNSVGKAVNDIYVDGAKTDNGSGASIYPEKLNAQISVPLGTNTSVLQTEPMGILLGARMVAELEIGNKSIPILTDSKSALLILDSWGWFGSAAKR
;
A
#
# COMPACT_ATOMS: atom_id res chain seq x y z
N MET A 1 23.12 -27.78 8.65
CA MET A 1 23.22 -26.37 8.24
C MET A 1 21.99 -25.68 8.80
N ASN A 2 22.16 -24.79 9.79
CA ASN A 2 21.06 -24.03 10.38
C ASN A 2 20.63 -22.96 9.37
N ASP A 3 19.47 -23.17 8.78
CA ASP A 3 18.73 -22.17 8.05
C ASP A 3 18.16 -21.16 9.07
N ASN A 4 18.89 -20.07 9.25
CA ASN A 4 18.46 -18.89 10.00
C ASN A 4 17.63 -17.92 9.12
N SER A 5 16.83 -18.40 8.17
CA SER A 5 15.81 -17.58 7.50
C SER A 5 14.59 -17.41 8.40
N VAL A 6 14.79 -16.72 9.52
CA VAL A 6 13.67 -16.14 10.26
C VAL A 6 12.97 -15.15 9.30
N GLY A 7 11.85 -15.58 8.72
CA GLY A 7 10.76 -14.66 8.34
C GLY A 7 10.40 -14.48 6.86
N LYS A 8 10.97 -15.19 5.88
CA LYS A 8 10.61 -14.97 4.46
C LYS A 8 9.33 -15.69 4.01
N ALA A 9 8.25 -15.50 4.77
CA ALA A 9 6.92 -16.04 4.49
C ALA A 9 5.85 -14.95 4.51
N VAL A 10 6.11 -13.81 3.86
CA VAL A 10 5.10 -12.76 3.76
C VAL A 10 5.13 -12.18 2.33
N ASN A 11 3.95 -12.10 1.72
CA ASN A 11 3.76 -11.62 0.34
C ASN A 11 3.82 -10.08 0.34
N ASP A 12 4.98 -9.49 0.61
CA ASP A 12 5.09 -8.03 0.74
C ASP A 12 4.64 -7.30 -0.52
N ILE A 13 3.83 -6.26 -0.32
CA ILE A 13 3.35 -5.39 -1.39
C ILE A 13 3.93 -4.01 -1.15
N TYR A 14 4.78 -3.56 -2.08
CA TYR A 14 5.34 -2.21 -2.05
C TYR A 14 4.46 -1.30 -2.87
N VAL A 15 4.22 -0.08 -2.39
CA VAL A 15 3.44 0.92 -3.10
C VAL A 15 4.18 2.24 -3.12
N ASP A 16 3.98 3.00 -4.19
CA ASP A 16 4.62 4.30 -4.41
C ASP A 16 3.69 5.20 -5.22
N GLY A 17 3.68 6.49 -4.90
CA GLY A 17 2.94 7.52 -5.59
C GLY A 17 3.87 8.57 -6.18
N ALA A 18 3.75 8.83 -7.48
CA ALA A 18 4.63 9.76 -8.18
C ALA A 18 3.86 10.88 -8.89
N LYS A 19 4.49 12.05 -8.98
CA LYS A 19 4.06 13.17 -9.84
C LYS A 19 5.24 13.64 -10.70
N THR A 20 4.95 13.85 -11.97
CA THR A 20 5.83 14.44 -12.98
C THR A 20 5.14 15.66 -13.59
N ASP A 21 5.85 16.40 -14.45
CA ASP A 21 5.28 17.51 -15.20
C ASP A 21 4.15 17.07 -16.16
N ASN A 22 4.17 15.80 -16.58
CA ASN A 22 3.23 15.25 -17.57
C ASN A 22 2.06 14.49 -16.94
N GLY A 23 2.06 14.29 -15.63
CA GLY A 23 1.04 13.47 -14.98
C GLY A 23 1.45 12.92 -13.64
N SER A 24 0.52 12.22 -13.03
CA SER A 24 0.68 11.57 -11.73
C SER A 24 0.10 10.17 -11.76
N GLY A 25 0.57 9.33 -10.86
CA GLY A 25 0.14 7.94 -10.79
C GLY A 25 0.53 7.29 -9.48
N ALA A 26 -0.08 6.14 -9.24
CA ALA A 26 0.27 5.25 -8.15
C ALA A 26 0.74 3.92 -8.73
N SER A 27 1.61 3.23 -8.02
CA SER A 27 2.09 1.91 -8.42
C SER A 27 2.04 0.91 -7.27
N ILE A 28 1.91 -0.36 -7.64
CA ILE A 28 1.89 -1.51 -6.75
C ILE A 28 2.93 -2.49 -7.26
N TYR A 29 3.78 -2.97 -6.36
CA TYR A 29 4.79 -3.97 -6.65
C TYR A 29 4.68 -5.12 -5.63
N PRO A 30 3.95 -6.20 -5.96
CA PRO A 30 3.94 -7.42 -5.17
C PRO A 30 5.22 -8.23 -5.42
N GLU A 31 6.02 -8.48 -4.37
CA GLU A 31 7.35 -9.11 -4.48
C GLU A 31 7.31 -10.45 -5.23
N LYS A 32 6.26 -11.25 -5.01
CA LYS A 32 6.12 -12.58 -5.64
C LYS A 32 5.84 -12.56 -7.14
N LEU A 33 5.12 -11.54 -7.63
CA LEU A 33 4.82 -11.46 -9.06
C LEU A 33 5.97 -10.83 -9.83
N ASN A 34 6.90 -10.14 -9.14
CA ASN A 34 8.04 -9.44 -9.73
C ASN A 34 7.60 -8.56 -10.92
N ALA A 35 6.45 -7.92 -10.77
CA ALA A 35 5.79 -7.13 -11.79
C ALA A 35 5.21 -5.87 -11.14
N GLN A 36 5.36 -4.73 -11.80
CA GLN A 36 4.79 -3.47 -11.36
C GLN A 36 3.44 -3.24 -12.05
N ILE A 37 2.44 -2.86 -11.26
CA ILE A 37 1.15 -2.40 -11.76
C ILE A 37 1.09 -0.89 -11.54
N SER A 38 1.03 -0.11 -12.61
CA SER A 38 0.97 1.35 -12.55
C SER A 38 -0.41 1.85 -12.97
N VAL A 39 -1.00 2.71 -12.15
CA VAL A 39 -2.32 3.30 -12.36
C VAL A 39 -2.18 4.81 -12.57
N PRO A 40 -2.49 5.34 -13.77
CA PRO A 40 -2.47 6.77 -14.03
C PRO A 40 -3.62 7.49 -13.32
N LEU A 41 -3.33 8.63 -12.69
CA LEU A 41 -4.28 9.44 -11.91
C LEU A 41 -4.49 10.85 -12.51
N GLY A 42 -4.08 11.05 -13.76
CA GLY A 42 -4.20 12.32 -14.48
C GLY A 42 -3.15 13.35 -14.09
N THR A 43 -3.38 14.61 -14.44
CA THR A 43 -2.38 15.70 -14.30
C THR A 43 -2.52 16.51 -13.01
N ASN A 44 -3.73 16.54 -12.44
CA ASN A 44 -4.06 17.42 -11.32
C ASN A 44 -3.87 16.78 -9.95
N THR A 45 -3.65 15.46 -9.88
CA THR A 45 -3.46 14.74 -8.62
C THR A 45 -2.08 15.05 -8.03
N SER A 46 -2.04 15.31 -6.73
CA SER A 46 -0.82 15.62 -5.97
C SER A 46 -0.13 14.35 -5.46
N VAL A 47 1.17 14.43 -5.15
CA VAL A 47 1.90 13.30 -4.53
C VAL A 47 1.20 12.83 -3.25
N LEU A 48 0.72 13.76 -2.42
CA LEU A 48 -0.03 13.44 -1.20
C LEU A 48 -1.32 12.62 -1.46
N GLN A 49 -1.90 12.70 -2.66
CA GLN A 49 -3.08 11.92 -3.06
C GLN A 49 -2.70 10.60 -3.75
N THR A 50 -1.60 10.57 -4.52
CA THR A 50 -1.15 9.35 -5.21
C THR A 50 -0.72 8.27 -4.22
N GLU A 51 -0.16 8.66 -3.08
CA GLU A 51 0.43 7.74 -2.10
C GLU A 51 -0.64 6.90 -1.36
N PRO A 52 -1.68 7.49 -0.72
CA PRO A 52 -2.82 6.72 -0.21
C PRO A 52 -3.55 5.91 -1.31
N MET A 53 -3.54 6.39 -2.55
CA MET A 53 -4.13 5.63 -3.67
C MET A 53 -3.35 4.35 -3.94
N GLY A 54 -2.02 4.37 -3.89
CA GLY A 54 -1.19 3.17 -3.97
C GLY A 54 -1.57 2.14 -2.90
N ILE A 55 -1.72 2.59 -1.65
CA ILE A 55 -2.13 1.73 -0.53
C ILE A 55 -3.53 1.13 -0.78
N LEU A 56 -4.50 1.96 -1.19
CA LEU A 56 -5.87 1.52 -1.47
C LEU A 56 -5.90 0.46 -2.58
N LEU A 57 -5.14 0.67 -3.65
CA LEU A 57 -5.05 -0.28 -4.76
C LEU A 57 -4.37 -1.59 -4.33
N GLY A 58 -3.31 -1.52 -3.53
CA GLY A 58 -2.67 -2.70 -2.95
C GLY A 58 -3.63 -3.50 -2.05
N ALA A 59 -4.39 -2.81 -1.20
CA ALA A 59 -5.40 -3.42 -0.33
C ALA A 59 -6.52 -4.08 -1.14
N ARG A 60 -6.98 -3.42 -2.21
CA ARG A 60 -7.95 -3.98 -3.14
C ARG A 60 -7.42 -5.25 -3.82
N MET A 61 -6.17 -5.25 -4.29
CA MET A 61 -5.55 -6.42 -4.89
C MET A 61 -5.52 -7.59 -3.90
N VAL A 62 -5.16 -7.35 -2.64
CA VAL A 62 -5.19 -8.38 -1.59
C VAL A 62 -6.60 -8.93 -1.35
N ALA A 63 -7.60 -8.04 -1.29
CA ALA A 63 -8.98 -8.43 -1.08
C ALA A 63 -9.53 -9.30 -2.23
N GLU A 64 -9.19 -8.96 -3.48
CA GLU A 64 -9.61 -9.70 -4.68
C GLU A 64 -8.90 -11.06 -4.83
N LEU A 65 -7.71 -11.24 -4.22
CA LEU A 65 -6.98 -12.50 -4.26
C LEU A 65 -7.52 -13.56 -3.27
N GLU A 66 -8.57 -13.26 -2.50
CA GLU A 66 -9.24 -14.17 -1.55
C GLU A 66 -8.26 -14.93 -0.63
N ILE A 67 -7.17 -14.27 -0.22
CA ILE A 67 -6.08 -14.89 0.51
C ILE A 67 -6.50 -15.05 1.98
N GLY A 68 -7.35 -16.04 2.26
CA GLY A 68 -7.97 -16.26 3.57
C GLY A 68 -6.97 -16.30 4.73
N ASN A 69 -7.32 -15.61 5.83
CA ASN A 69 -6.61 -15.56 7.11
C ASN A 69 -5.10 -15.23 7.08
N LYS A 70 -4.59 -14.65 5.98
CA LYS A 70 -3.19 -14.19 5.91
C LYS A 70 -3.12 -12.68 6.06
N SER A 71 -2.28 -12.23 6.98
CA SER A 71 -1.88 -10.82 7.04
C SER A 71 -0.87 -10.57 5.91
N ILE A 72 -1.15 -9.58 5.08
CA ILE A 72 -0.27 -9.15 3.99
C ILE A 72 0.09 -7.69 4.23
N PRO A 73 1.38 -7.38 4.46
CA PRO A 73 1.84 -6.03 4.69
C PRO A 73 1.86 -5.27 3.36
N ILE A 74 1.36 -4.04 3.42
CA ILE A 74 1.49 -3.05 2.36
C ILE A 74 2.48 -2.01 2.87
N LEU A 75 3.59 -1.84 2.15
CA LEU A 75 4.72 -1.01 2.55
C LEU A 75 4.80 0.23 1.66
N THR A 76 5.03 1.37 2.29
CA THR A 76 5.27 2.67 1.65
C THR A 76 6.37 3.40 2.43
N ASP A 77 7.21 4.17 1.75
CA ASP A 77 8.17 5.08 2.37
C ASP A 77 7.55 6.46 2.67
N SER A 78 6.30 6.68 2.26
CA SER A 78 5.57 7.92 2.43
C SER A 78 5.06 8.13 3.85
N LYS A 79 5.83 8.84 4.67
CA LYS A 79 5.41 9.24 6.03
C LYS A 79 4.06 9.98 6.02
N SER A 80 3.80 10.78 5.00
CA SER A 80 2.54 11.52 4.85
C SER A 80 1.35 10.58 4.65
N ALA A 81 1.51 9.50 3.87
CA ALA A 81 0.44 8.51 3.69
C ALA A 81 0.13 7.76 4.98
N LEU A 82 1.16 7.40 5.76
CA LEU A 82 0.97 6.78 7.07
C LEU A 82 0.23 7.69 8.05
N LEU A 83 0.55 9.00 8.08
CA LEU A 83 -0.15 9.97 8.92
C LEU A 83 -1.61 10.16 8.50
N ILE A 84 -1.90 10.15 7.20
CA ILE A 84 -3.28 10.21 6.69
C ILE A 84 -4.08 9.02 7.23
N LEU A 85 -3.54 7.80 7.12
CA LEU A 85 -4.20 6.59 7.62
C LEU A 85 -4.40 6.61 9.14
N ASP A 86 -3.41 7.07 9.90
CA ASP A 86 -3.52 7.22 11.35
C ASP A 86 -4.61 8.24 11.73
N SER A 87 -4.68 9.36 11.01
CA SER A 87 -5.71 10.37 11.21
C SER A 87 -7.13 9.88 10.87
N TRP A 88 -7.26 8.95 9.93
CA TRP A 88 -8.53 8.31 9.59
C TRP A 88 -8.98 7.28 10.64
N GLY A 89 -8.09 6.88 11.56
CA GLY A 89 -8.37 5.98 12.68
C GLY A 89 -9.32 6.52 13.76
N TRP A 90 -9.81 7.76 13.66
CA TRP A 90 -10.69 8.38 14.67
C TRP A 90 -12.20 8.19 14.44
N PHE A 91 -12.64 6.99 14.05
CA PHE A 91 -14.05 6.57 14.19
C PHE A 91 -14.26 5.42 15.20
N GLY A 92 -13.23 5.09 15.99
CA GLY A 92 -13.22 3.96 16.92
C GLY A 92 -13.18 4.27 18.42
N SER A 93 -13.33 5.52 18.88
CA SER A 93 -13.44 5.81 20.32
C SER A 93 -14.90 5.89 20.78
N ALA A 94 -15.59 4.76 20.69
CA ALA A 94 -16.87 4.51 21.35
C ALA A 94 -16.89 3.08 21.94
N ALA A 95 -15.82 2.72 22.66
CA ALA A 95 -15.77 1.51 23.49
C ALA A 95 -14.98 1.77 24.77
N LYS A 96 -15.48 2.72 25.56
CA LYS A 96 -15.33 2.74 27.02
C LYS A 96 -16.66 3.17 27.63
N ARG A 97 -17.49 2.20 27.96
CA ARG A 97 -18.41 2.21 29.10
C ARG A 97 -18.45 0.81 29.66
#